data_AF-A0A745QJ17-F1
#
_entry.id   AF-A0A745QJ17-F1
#
_cell.length_a   1.000
_cell.length_b   1.000
_cell.length_c   1.000
_cell.angle_alpha   90.00
_cell.angle_beta   90.00
_cell.angle_gamma   90.00
#
_symmetry.space_group_name_H-M   'P 1'
#
loop_
_entity.id
_entity.type
_entity.pdbx_description
1 polymer ?
#
loop_
_entity_poly.entity_id
_entity_poly.type
_entity_poly.pdbx_seq_one_letter_code
_entity_poly.pdbx_strand_id
1 'polypeptide(L)'
;MNLAAGALQKSQNGGDIPDKGLFAQNIGAALAFSGGIHIGGDSNPWTTAEFIAWLESCGAFNHPYWMCKGSWDYAGNKVITDTGCGNVCLAGAVVEVMGTGGAITIRVTTPTTTSGGGVASAQFTYINHGDGYAPGWRRDFNTINKPTAGDVGALPVTGGRLNGPLGIGTDNGLGGNSIVLGDNDTGLKQNSDGVLDVYTNNALVARLQPGKLYVVGDVLAGDGRKLSLTSDNNSSLNSRFNLWGNSDRPTVIELDDDQGWQFYSQRNTDGSISFRVNGQMEPNSYSNFDSRYVQDIRLGSLQYVQVWNGPGFSDTSGYVITGITNGNSDELVDGAHRRPIQKLIGNQWYNVVSI
;
A
#
# COMPACT_ATOMS: atom_id res chain seq x y z
N MET A 1 56.65 44.29 61.80
CA MET A 1 56.12 42.93 62.08
C MET A 1 55.95 42.25 60.73
N ASN A 2 56.72 41.19 60.44
CA ASN A 2 56.69 40.55 59.13
C ASN A 2 55.48 39.59 59.08
N LEU A 3 54.33 40.11 58.64
CA LEU A 3 53.05 39.40 58.62
C LEU A 3 53.02 38.21 57.62
N ALA A 4 54.07 38.02 56.82
CA ALA A 4 54.15 36.96 55.81
C ALA A 4 54.66 35.60 56.34
N ALA A 5 55.32 35.55 57.51
CA ALA A 5 55.98 34.33 57.99
C ALA A 5 55.02 33.22 58.48
N GLY A 6 53.77 33.57 58.80
CA GLY A 6 52.71 32.61 59.17
C GLY A 6 51.76 32.27 58.02
N ALA A 7 51.45 33.23 57.15
CA ALA A 7 50.38 33.12 56.15
C ALA A 7 50.70 32.24 54.92
N LEU A 8 51.92 31.70 54.81
CA LEU A 8 52.37 30.91 53.65
C LEU A 8 53.05 29.57 54.04
N GLN A 9 52.86 29.07 55.26
CA GLN A 9 53.42 27.77 55.66
C GLN A 9 52.75 26.62 54.89
N LYS A 10 53.37 26.22 53.78
CA LYS A 10 52.94 25.11 52.91
C LYS A 10 52.68 23.79 53.65
N SER A 11 53.26 23.58 54.83
CA SER A 11 53.09 22.36 55.63
C SER A 11 51.78 22.27 56.42
N GLN A 12 51.00 23.35 56.55
CA GLN A 12 49.74 23.32 57.31
C GLN A 12 48.52 22.95 56.46
N ASN A 13 48.60 22.98 55.12
CA ASN A 13 47.51 22.61 54.21
C ASN A 13 46.14 23.23 54.60
N GLY A 14 46.14 24.48 55.07
CA GLY A 14 44.93 25.18 55.53
C GLY A 14 44.44 24.82 56.94
N GLY A 15 45.27 24.21 57.79
CA GLY A 15 44.95 23.90 59.19
C GLY A 15 44.84 25.12 60.11
N ASP A 16 45.41 26.25 59.70
CA ASP A 16 45.31 27.55 60.34
C ASP A 16 43.99 28.27 60.05
N ILE A 17 43.20 27.78 59.10
CA ILE A 17 41.89 28.33 58.74
C ILE A 17 40.84 27.77 59.73
N PRO A 18 40.31 28.57 60.67
CA PRO A 18 39.43 28.08 61.73
C PRO A 18 38.07 27.60 61.20
N ASP A 19 37.56 28.30 60.19
CA ASP A 19 36.36 27.94 59.44
C ASP A 19 36.71 27.89 57.95
N LYS A 20 36.99 26.67 57.48
CA LYS A 20 37.31 26.40 56.08
C LYS A 20 36.13 26.68 55.15
N GLY A 21 34.90 26.52 55.65
CA GLY A 21 33.68 26.85 54.93
C GLY A 21 33.60 28.35 54.68
N LEU A 22 33.59 29.16 55.74
CA LEU A 22 33.54 30.62 55.66
C LEU A 22 34.73 31.20 54.87
N PHE A 23 35.92 30.64 55.04
CA PHE A 23 37.08 31.03 54.23
C PHE A 23 36.84 30.80 52.74
N ALA A 24 36.37 29.61 52.34
CA ALA A 24 36.05 29.31 50.95
C ALA A 24 34.95 30.23 50.39
N GLN A 25 33.95 30.60 51.21
CA GLN A 25 32.91 31.57 50.84
C GLN A 25 33.53 32.94 50.54
N ASN A 26 34.34 33.48 51.45
CA ASN A 26 34.89 34.82 51.36
C ASN A 26 35.81 35.03 50.15
N ILE A 27 36.57 34.00 49.76
CA ILE A 27 37.46 34.08 48.60
C ILE A 27 36.80 33.65 47.29
N GLY A 28 35.54 33.19 47.36
CA GLY A 28 34.80 32.67 46.22
C GLY A 28 35.32 31.35 45.65
N ALA A 29 35.95 30.51 46.48
CA ALA A 29 36.41 29.19 46.08
C ALA A 29 35.25 28.18 46.02
N ALA A 30 35.36 27.21 45.11
CA ALA A 30 34.46 26.06 45.05
C ALA A 30 34.58 25.20 46.32
N LEU A 31 33.47 24.87 46.96
CA LEU A 31 33.43 23.95 48.12
C LEU A 31 33.02 22.54 47.69
N ALA A 32 33.93 21.57 47.80
CA ALA A 32 33.60 20.15 47.77
C ALA A 32 33.17 19.67 49.15
N PHE A 33 31.87 19.65 49.41
CA PHE A 33 31.28 19.36 50.72
C PHE A 33 31.44 17.91 51.16
N SER A 34 31.17 16.95 50.26
CA SER A 34 31.33 15.52 50.54
C SER A 34 31.49 14.70 49.26
N GLY A 35 32.29 13.63 49.33
CA GLY A 35 32.47 12.64 48.26
C GLY A 35 31.49 11.45 48.31
N GLY A 36 30.61 11.38 49.31
CA GLY A 36 29.67 10.27 49.50
C GLY A 36 28.78 10.45 50.73
N ILE A 37 27.70 11.23 50.60
CA ILE A 37 26.74 11.52 51.67
C ILE A 37 25.39 10.84 51.40
N HIS A 38 24.68 10.44 52.46
CA HIS A 38 23.27 10.05 52.37
C HIS A 38 22.41 11.30 52.20
N ILE A 39 22.06 11.64 50.96
CA ILE A 39 21.27 12.82 50.65
C ILE A 39 19.83 12.56 51.09
N GLY A 40 19.48 13.06 52.27
CA GLY A 40 18.17 12.95 52.91
C GLY A 40 17.96 11.73 53.82
N GLY A 41 18.89 10.78 53.86
CA GLY A 41 18.96 9.73 54.89
C GLY A 41 17.96 8.56 54.77
N ASP A 42 17.06 8.60 53.79
CA ASP A 42 16.11 7.53 53.49
C ASP A 42 15.70 7.58 51.99
N SER A 43 14.86 6.65 51.53
CA SER A 43 14.43 6.53 50.13
C SER A 43 13.05 7.12 49.81
N ASN A 44 12.44 7.87 50.74
CA ASN A 44 11.19 8.57 50.48
C ASN A 44 11.40 9.64 49.39
N PRO A 45 10.37 9.94 48.57
CA PRO A 45 10.50 10.97 47.56
C PRO A 45 10.67 12.36 48.20
N TRP A 46 11.37 13.25 47.50
CA TRP A 46 11.41 14.68 47.80
C TRP A 46 10.76 15.48 46.69
N THR A 47 10.11 16.56 47.10
CA THR A 47 9.82 17.71 46.25
C THR A 47 11.09 18.54 46.02
N THR A 48 11.06 19.37 44.99
CA THR A 48 12.13 20.32 44.69
C THR A 48 12.35 21.30 45.85
N ALA A 49 11.27 21.70 46.52
CA ALA A 49 11.33 22.57 47.70
C ALA A 49 12.06 21.91 48.88
N GLU A 50 11.78 20.65 49.18
CA GLU A 50 12.48 19.91 50.24
C GLU A 50 13.96 19.69 49.92
N PHE A 51 14.28 19.42 48.65
CA PHE A 51 15.66 19.32 48.21
C PHE A 51 16.41 20.65 48.36
N ILE A 52 15.79 21.77 47.98
CA ILE A 52 16.36 23.11 48.15
C ILE A 52 16.54 23.44 49.63
N ALA A 53 15.55 23.14 50.48
CA ALA A 53 15.66 23.33 51.93
C ALA A 53 16.79 22.49 52.53
N TRP A 54 16.99 21.26 52.04
CA TRP A 54 18.13 20.45 52.43
C TRP A 54 19.46 21.06 51.99
N LEU A 55 19.57 21.56 50.76
CA LEU A 55 20.76 22.27 50.27
C LEU A 55 21.04 23.54 51.09
N GLU A 56 20.01 24.30 51.44
CA GLU A 56 20.12 25.46 52.32
C GLU A 56 20.63 25.08 53.70
N SER A 57 20.12 23.99 54.28
CA SER A 57 20.60 23.46 55.58
C SER A 57 22.05 22.99 55.54
N CYS A 58 22.54 22.58 54.35
CA CYS A 58 23.94 22.25 54.11
C CYS A 58 24.82 23.49 53.86
N GLY A 59 24.23 24.70 53.85
CA GLY A 59 24.91 25.95 53.55
C GLY A 59 25.26 26.14 52.07
N ALA A 60 24.67 25.37 51.15
CA ALA A 60 25.07 25.35 49.75
C ALA A 60 24.94 26.72 49.04
N PHE A 61 23.94 27.53 49.43
CA PHE A 61 23.68 28.85 48.84
C PHE A 61 24.57 29.98 49.40
N ASN A 62 25.46 29.67 50.36
CA ASN A 62 26.42 30.62 50.91
C ASN A 62 27.74 30.64 50.14
N HIS A 63 27.92 29.76 49.16
CA HIS A 63 29.13 29.64 48.35
C HIS A 63 28.84 29.98 46.89
N PRO A 64 29.76 30.64 46.17
CA PRO A 64 29.59 30.86 44.73
C PRO A 64 29.53 29.56 43.92
N TYR A 65 30.20 28.51 44.41
CA TYR A 65 30.10 27.16 43.90
C TYR A 65 30.23 26.15 45.06
N TRP A 66 29.29 25.24 45.18
CA TRP A 66 29.25 24.16 46.17
C TRP A 66 28.96 22.85 45.45
N MET A 67 29.54 21.74 45.90
CA MET A 67 29.20 20.42 45.34
C MET A 67 29.26 19.31 46.39
N CYS A 68 28.43 18.28 46.22
CA CYS A 68 28.54 17.03 46.96
C CYS A 68 28.30 15.82 46.04
N LYS A 69 28.64 14.63 46.50
CA LYS A 69 28.30 13.38 45.84
C LYS A 69 27.48 12.51 46.78
N GLY A 70 26.34 12.01 46.31
CA GLY A 70 25.52 11.05 47.04
C GLY A 70 26.23 9.70 47.17
N SER A 71 26.01 9.01 48.29
CA SER A 71 26.47 7.64 48.49
C SER A 71 25.75 6.67 47.54
N TRP A 72 26.31 5.49 47.28
CA TRP A 72 25.66 4.47 46.44
C TRP A 72 24.48 3.75 47.10
N ASP A 73 24.16 4.09 48.35
CA ASP A 73 23.07 3.49 49.09
C ASP A 73 21.72 4.02 48.61
N TYR A 74 21.01 3.24 47.80
CA TYR A 74 19.67 3.59 47.33
C TYR A 74 18.66 3.78 48.47
N ALA A 75 18.82 3.11 49.62
CA ALA A 75 17.90 3.21 50.73
C ALA A 75 18.12 4.49 51.57
N GLY A 76 19.33 5.05 51.54
CA GLY A 76 19.70 6.26 52.27
C GLY A 76 19.73 7.54 51.44
N ASN A 77 19.33 7.49 50.16
CA ASN A 77 19.29 8.66 49.28
C ASN A 77 17.91 8.85 48.67
N LYS A 78 17.50 10.12 48.60
CA LYS A 78 16.18 10.52 48.10
C LYS A 78 16.11 10.47 46.57
N VAL A 79 14.88 10.49 46.09
CA VAL A 79 14.55 10.71 44.67
C VAL A 79 13.68 11.96 44.58
N ILE A 80 14.09 12.94 43.76
CA ILE A 80 13.28 14.14 43.51
C ILE A 80 12.25 13.81 42.43
N THR A 81 10.96 14.01 42.69
CA THR A 81 9.87 13.48 41.83
C THR A 81 9.01 14.52 41.13
N ASP A 82 9.14 15.81 41.47
CA ASP A 82 8.31 16.90 40.95
C ASP A 82 9.03 17.76 39.89
N THR A 83 10.14 17.28 39.33
CA THR A 83 11.00 18.07 38.42
C THR A 83 10.36 18.38 37.06
N GLY A 84 9.31 17.65 36.67
CA GLY A 84 8.67 17.77 35.35
C GLY A 84 9.51 17.28 34.16
N CYS A 85 10.78 16.93 34.35
CA CYS A 85 11.69 16.42 33.31
C CYS A 85 12.31 15.06 33.66
N GLY A 86 11.71 14.35 34.63
CA GLY A 86 12.07 13.01 35.07
C GLY A 86 12.65 12.98 36.49
N ASN A 87 12.44 11.86 37.19
CA ASN A 87 12.86 11.73 38.57
C ASN A 87 14.40 11.78 38.71
N VAL A 88 14.89 12.50 39.71
CA VAL A 88 16.33 12.64 39.98
C VAL A 88 16.70 11.74 41.15
N CYS A 89 17.31 10.59 40.87
CA CYS A 89 17.87 9.73 41.91
C CYS A 89 19.18 10.33 42.41
N LEU A 90 19.27 10.58 43.72
CA LEU A 90 20.44 11.22 44.35
C LEU A 90 21.51 10.20 44.79
N ALA A 91 21.17 8.91 44.86
CA ALA A 91 22.14 7.85 45.10
C ALA A 91 23.22 7.87 44.01
N GLY A 92 24.48 7.96 44.40
CA GLY A 92 25.63 8.03 43.51
C GLY A 92 25.72 9.30 42.64
N ALA A 93 24.74 10.23 42.71
CA ALA A 93 24.71 11.43 41.90
C ALA A 93 25.71 12.48 42.38
N VAL A 94 26.21 13.30 41.47
CA VAL A 94 26.96 14.52 41.82
C VAL A 94 25.97 15.68 41.81
N VAL A 95 25.94 16.47 42.87
CA VAL A 95 25.15 17.69 43.00
C VAL A 95 26.10 18.88 43.03
N GLU A 96 25.92 19.84 42.14
CA GLU A 96 26.63 21.11 42.08
C GLU A 96 25.62 22.24 42.26
N VAL A 97 25.96 23.25 43.04
CA VAL A 97 25.17 24.45 43.28
C VAL A 97 26.04 25.64 42.95
N MET A 98 25.59 26.47 42.01
CA MET A 98 26.26 27.65 41.52
C MET A 98 25.41 28.88 41.82
N GLY A 99 26.04 29.95 42.30
CA GLY A 99 25.33 31.18 42.71
C GLY A 99 24.90 31.17 44.18
N THR A 100 24.32 32.27 44.62
CA THR A 100 24.00 32.53 46.03
C THR A 100 22.59 33.10 46.17
N GLY A 101 21.86 32.68 47.20
CA GLY A 101 20.53 33.24 47.53
C GLY A 101 19.50 33.15 46.40
N GLY A 102 18.76 34.23 46.15
CA GLY A 102 17.66 34.30 45.18
C GLY A 102 18.04 34.12 43.70
N ALA A 103 19.30 33.79 43.39
CA ALA A 103 19.82 33.46 42.05
C ALA A 103 20.75 32.23 42.13
N ILE A 104 20.18 31.04 41.89
CA ILE A 104 20.88 29.75 42.00
C ILE A 104 20.71 28.91 40.73
N THR A 105 21.74 28.14 40.43
CA THR A 105 21.71 27.03 39.48
C THR A 105 22.16 25.77 40.19
N ILE A 106 21.31 24.74 40.25
CA ILE A 106 21.68 23.43 40.80
C ILE A 106 21.82 22.46 39.62
N ARG A 107 22.96 21.79 39.50
CA ARG A 107 23.18 20.74 38.50
C ARG A 107 23.33 19.40 39.21
N VAL A 108 22.63 18.37 38.74
CA VAL A 108 22.71 17.01 39.27
C VAL A 108 23.06 16.04 38.14
N THR A 109 24.19 15.36 38.25
CA THR A 109 24.61 14.31 37.30
C THR A 109 24.32 12.94 37.90
N THR A 110 23.38 12.21 37.32
CA THR A 110 22.99 10.88 37.80
C THR A 110 23.97 9.79 37.32
N PRO A 111 24.16 8.72 38.10
CA PRO A 111 25.00 7.59 37.70
C PRO A 111 24.38 6.75 36.56
N THR A 112 25.14 5.78 36.05
CA THR A 112 24.71 4.88 34.95
C THR A 112 23.58 3.91 35.30
N THR A 113 23.22 3.81 36.59
CA THR A 113 22.13 2.98 37.10
C THR A 113 21.40 3.69 38.24
N THR A 114 20.09 3.52 38.34
CA THR A 114 19.24 4.23 39.31
C THR A 114 18.18 3.29 39.90
N SER A 115 17.55 3.70 41.01
CA SER A 115 16.38 3.05 41.60
C SER A 115 15.25 4.07 41.81
N GLY A 116 14.09 3.64 42.29
CA GLY A 116 12.96 4.54 42.61
C GLY A 116 12.40 5.31 41.41
N GLY A 117 12.58 4.79 40.19
CA GLY A 117 12.14 5.44 38.95
C GLY A 117 13.02 6.60 38.48
N GLY A 118 14.20 6.81 39.08
CA GLY A 118 15.14 7.85 38.66
C GLY A 118 15.70 7.64 37.24
N VAL A 119 16.04 8.72 36.55
CA VAL A 119 16.64 8.66 35.20
C VAL A 119 18.16 8.48 35.30
N ALA A 120 18.67 7.38 34.79
CA ALA A 120 20.11 7.08 34.75
C ALA A 120 20.84 7.84 33.62
N SER A 121 22.15 8.01 33.76
CA SER A 121 23.04 8.62 32.76
C SER A 121 22.57 10.00 32.28
N ALA A 122 21.99 10.81 33.16
CA ALA A 122 21.37 12.08 32.85
C ALA A 122 21.99 13.22 33.65
N GLN A 123 21.85 14.43 33.13
CA GLN A 123 22.19 15.66 33.85
C GLN A 123 20.93 16.50 33.99
N PHE A 124 20.64 16.94 35.20
CA PHE A 124 19.50 17.79 35.52
C PHE A 124 20.02 19.16 35.95
N THR A 125 19.42 20.24 35.46
CA THR A 125 19.79 21.60 35.86
C THR A 125 18.54 22.35 36.32
N TYR A 126 18.50 22.71 37.60
CA TYR A 126 17.52 23.63 38.16
C TYR A 126 18.07 25.06 38.11
N ILE A 127 17.25 26.01 37.69
CA ILE A 127 17.60 27.43 37.72
C ILE A 127 16.50 28.16 38.49
N ASN A 128 16.87 29.03 39.42
CA ASN A 128 15.94 29.90 40.15
C ASN A 128 16.55 31.30 40.31
N HIS A 129 15.87 32.32 39.81
CA HIS A 129 16.25 33.74 39.95
C HIS A 129 15.15 34.56 40.65
N GLY A 130 14.28 33.91 41.42
CA GLY A 130 13.09 34.49 42.04
C GLY A 130 11.80 34.13 41.30
N ASP A 131 10.66 34.26 41.98
CA ASP A 131 9.35 33.76 41.53
C ASP A 131 8.91 34.31 40.16
N GLY A 132 9.32 35.54 39.82
CA GLY A 132 9.04 36.17 38.52
C GLY A 132 9.87 35.64 37.35
N TYR A 133 10.85 34.78 37.58
CA TYR A 133 11.82 34.32 36.58
C TYR A 133 11.63 32.85 36.17
N ALA A 134 10.42 32.30 36.40
CA ALA A 134 10.04 30.94 36.02
C ALA A 134 11.07 29.87 36.45
N PRO A 135 11.31 29.70 37.77
CA PRO A 135 12.23 28.69 38.26
C PRO A 135 11.83 27.30 37.80
N GLY A 136 12.81 26.45 37.45
CA GLY A 136 12.49 25.12 36.94
C GLY A 136 13.69 24.27 36.56
N TRP A 137 13.42 22.96 36.46
CA TRP A 137 14.37 21.94 36.05
C TRP A 137 14.43 21.76 34.52
N ARG A 138 15.61 21.35 34.05
CA ARG A 138 15.86 20.88 32.67
C ARG A 138 16.65 19.58 32.74
N ARG A 139 16.47 18.69 31.77
CA ARG A 139 17.26 17.47 31.62
C ARG A 139 18.01 17.48 30.30
N ASP A 140 19.31 17.20 30.34
CA ASP A 140 20.15 17.10 29.15
C ASP A 140 20.08 15.69 28.55
N PHE A 141 20.04 15.64 27.21
CA PHE A 141 20.11 14.39 26.45
C PHE A 141 21.54 14.13 25.95
N ASN A 142 21.89 12.85 25.82
CA ASN A 142 23.21 12.41 25.36
C ASN A 142 23.11 11.07 24.60
N THR A 143 24.26 10.49 24.24
CA THR A 143 24.33 9.25 23.45
C THR A 143 23.75 8.02 24.17
N ILE A 144 23.61 8.05 25.50
CA ILE A 144 22.98 7.00 26.33
C ILE A 144 21.57 7.41 26.75
N ASN A 145 21.42 8.60 27.35
CA ASN A 145 20.11 9.20 27.66
C ASN A 145 19.56 9.92 26.43
N LYS A 146 19.04 9.15 25.47
CA LYS A 146 18.46 9.69 24.24
C LYS A 146 17.06 10.25 24.50
N PRO A 147 16.64 11.32 23.80
CA PRO A 147 15.24 11.71 23.82
C PRO A 147 14.39 10.61 23.23
N THR A 148 13.19 10.43 23.79
CA THR A 148 12.11 9.71 23.12
C THR A 148 11.53 10.57 22.00
N ALA A 149 10.77 9.97 21.09
CA ALA A 149 10.07 10.75 20.05
C ALA A 149 9.13 11.82 20.67
N GLY A 150 8.49 11.50 21.79
CA GLY A 150 7.64 12.44 22.53
C GLY A 150 8.42 13.63 23.12
N ASP A 151 9.65 13.41 23.58
CA ASP A 151 10.49 14.48 24.15
C ASP A 151 10.86 15.57 23.12
N VAL A 152 10.85 15.23 21.82
CA VAL A 152 11.25 16.15 20.74
C VAL A 152 10.11 16.46 19.76
N GLY A 153 8.87 16.05 20.08
CA GLY A 153 7.72 16.25 19.19
C GLY A 153 7.79 15.48 17.87
N ALA A 154 8.60 14.41 17.82
CA ALA A 154 8.72 13.53 16.67
C ALA A 154 7.70 12.37 16.73
N LEU A 155 7.48 11.72 15.58
CA LEU A 155 6.75 10.46 15.53
C LEU A 155 7.67 9.29 15.92
N PRO A 156 7.21 8.33 16.76
CA PRO A 156 7.99 7.15 17.08
C PRO A 156 8.10 6.21 15.88
N VAL A 157 9.06 5.28 15.91
CA VAL A 157 9.28 4.28 14.83
C VAL A 157 8.06 3.37 14.62
N THR A 158 7.24 3.20 15.65
CA THR A 158 5.96 2.48 15.59
C THR A 158 4.88 3.24 14.82
N GLY A 159 5.20 4.43 14.30
CA GLY A 159 4.26 5.32 13.64
C GLY A 159 3.40 6.11 14.64
N GLY A 160 2.54 6.96 14.11
CA GLY A 160 1.59 7.76 14.88
C GLY A 160 0.71 8.58 13.96
N ARG A 161 -0.12 9.45 14.53
CA ARG A 161 -0.98 10.34 13.76
C ARG A 161 -0.25 11.63 13.45
N LEU A 162 -0.14 11.96 12.16
CA LEU A 162 0.18 13.32 11.71
C LEU A 162 -1.07 14.19 11.87
N ASN A 163 -0.99 15.21 12.72
CA ASN A 163 -2.04 16.22 12.87
C ASN A 163 -1.72 17.40 11.95
N GLY A 164 -2.07 17.27 10.67
CA GLY A 164 -1.85 18.30 9.66
C GLY A 164 -1.36 17.74 8.33
N PRO A 165 -1.20 18.62 7.32
CA PRO A 165 -0.73 18.22 6.02
C PRO A 165 0.76 17.87 6.03
N LEU A 166 1.16 16.91 5.20
CA LEU A 166 2.55 16.56 4.96
C LEU A 166 3.02 17.18 3.63
N GLY A 167 4.07 17.98 3.66
CA GLY A 167 4.76 18.44 2.46
C GLY A 167 6.07 17.68 2.28
N ILE A 168 6.39 17.25 1.06
CA ILE A 168 7.65 16.57 0.75
C ILE A 168 8.41 17.40 -0.28
N GLY A 169 9.53 17.98 0.15
CA GLY A 169 10.34 18.89 -0.68
C GLY A 169 9.70 20.26 -0.91
N THR A 170 8.59 20.55 -0.24
CA THR A 170 7.77 21.75 -0.42
C THR A 170 6.84 21.92 0.78
N ASP A 171 6.36 23.14 1.00
CA ASP A 171 5.23 23.37 1.89
C ASP A 171 3.95 22.79 1.29
N ASN A 172 3.05 22.32 2.14
CA ASN A 172 1.78 21.78 1.69
C ASN A 172 0.72 22.86 1.56
N GLY A 173 0.41 23.23 0.31
CA GLY A 173 -0.64 24.17 -0.06
C GLY A 173 -2.02 23.52 -0.27
N LEU A 174 -2.10 22.20 -0.44
CA LEU A 174 -3.40 21.50 -0.46
C LEU A 174 -4.11 21.61 0.90
N GLY A 175 -3.39 21.61 2.03
CA GLY A 175 -3.93 21.70 3.38
C GLY A 175 -4.74 20.47 3.83
N GLY A 176 -5.27 20.50 5.06
CA GLY A 176 -6.05 19.39 5.63
C GLY A 176 -5.25 18.08 5.74
N ASN A 177 -5.93 16.93 5.57
CA ASN A 177 -5.30 15.61 5.53
C ASN A 177 -4.77 15.33 4.13
N SER A 178 -3.58 15.83 3.83
CA SER A 178 -2.99 15.70 2.50
C SER A 178 -1.50 15.45 2.54
N ILE A 179 -0.99 15.00 1.40
CA ILE A 179 0.42 14.89 1.07
C ILE A 179 0.61 15.66 -0.23
N VAL A 180 1.56 16.58 -0.29
CA VAL A 180 2.01 17.19 -1.55
C VAL A 180 3.45 16.82 -1.84
N LEU A 181 3.86 16.87 -3.11
CA LEU A 181 5.11 16.32 -3.58
C LEU A 181 5.77 17.28 -4.60
N GLY A 182 6.93 17.84 -4.26
CA GLY A 182 7.76 18.61 -5.20
C GLY A 182 7.25 20.01 -5.56
N ASP A 183 5.94 20.23 -5.51
CA ASP A 183 5.29 21.53 -5.49
C ASP A 183 4.23 21.56 -4.38
N ASN A 184 3.64 22.73 -4.14
CA ASN A 184 2.73 22.90 -3.01
C ASN A 184 1.28 22.47 -3.29
N ASP A 185 0.95 21.97 -4.48
CA ASP A 185 -0.44 21.73 -4.88
C ASP A 185 -0.67 20.47 -5.75
N THR A 186 0.35 19.64 -5.91
CA THR A 186 0.31 18.30 -6.51
C THR A 186 0.47 17.23 -5.43
N GLY A 187 -0.46 16.28 -5.37
CA GLY A 187 -0.35 15.15 -4.45
C GLY A 187 -1.67 14.45 -4.14
N LEU A 188 -1.80 13.94 -2.91
CA LEU A 188 -2.96 13.19 -2.45
C LEU A 188 -3.67 13.95 -1.35
N LYS A 189 -4.99 13.97 -1.36
CA LYS A 189 -5.78 14.63 -0.33
C LYS A 189 -6.96 13.77 0.08
N GLN A 190 -7.05 13.47 1.36
CA GLN A 190 -8.29 12.98 1.93
C GLN A 190 -9.21 14.18 2.12
N ASN A 191 -10.30 14.19 1.36
CA ASN A 191 -11.31 15.24 1.47
C ASN A 191 -12.44 14.89 2.44
N SER A 192 -12.62 13.59 2.73
CA SER A 192 -13.54 13.09 3.74
C SER A 192 -13.26 11.61 4.04
N ASP A 193 -14.01 11.00 4.95
CA ASP A 193 -13.92 9.57 5.21
C ASP A 193 -14.24 8.74 3.96
N GLY A 194 -13.44 7.71 3.70
CA GLY A 194 -13.51 6.87 2.50
C GLY A 194 -13.24 7.59 1.17
N VAL A 195 -12.76 8.85 1.17
CA VAL A 195 -12.51 9.62 -0.05
C VAL A 195 -11.05 10.06 -0.12
N LEU A 196 -10.33 9.49 -1.08
CA LEU A 196 -8.95 9.83 -1.42
C LEU A 196 -8.89 10.43 -2.81
N ASP A 197 -8.36 11.64 -2.90
CA ASP A 197 -8.22 12.39 -4.14
C ASP A 197 -6.76 12.51 -4.57
N VAL A 198 -6.54 12.57 -5.88
CA VAL A 198 -5.26 12.87 -6.53
C VAL A 198 -5.35 14.26 -7.15
N TYR A 199 -4.46 15.16 -6.76
CA TYR A 199 -4.32 16.51 -7.30
C TYR A 199 -3.02 16.64 -8.09
N THR A 200 -3.00 17.48 -9.12
CA THR A 200 -1.82 17.91 -9.89
C THR A 200 -1.96 19.39 -10.20
N ASN A 201 -0.99 20.21 -9.83
CA ASN A 201 -1.02 21.66 -10.03
C ASN A 201 -2.36 22.26 -9.55
N ASN A 202 -2.76 21.86 -8.33
CA ASN A 202 -4.02 22.19 -7.67
C ASN A 202 -5.31 21.64 -8.33
N ALA A 203 -5.20 20.71 -9.29
CA ALA A 203 -6.35 20.17 -10.03
C ALA A 203 -6.57 18.67 -9.74
N LEU A 204 -7.80 18.28 -9.42
CA LEU A 204 -8.20 16.87 -9.20
C LEU A 204 -8.10 16.05 -10.51
N VAL A 205 -7.33 14.95 -10.51
CA VAL A 205 -7.14 14.05 -11.67
C VAL A 205 -7.67 12.63 -11.48
N ALA A 206 -7.82 12.18 -10.24
CA ALA A 206 -8.44 10.89 -9.94
C ALA A 206 -9.00 10.89 -8.51
N ARG A 207 -10.00 10.05 -8.26
CA ARG A 207 -10.61 9.89 -6.94
C ARG A 207 -10.93 8.43 -6.67
N LEU A 208 -10.62 7.98 -5.46
CA LEU A 208 -10.88 6.64 -4.96
C LEU A 208 -11.93 6.71 -3.85
N GLN A 209 -12.89 5.79 -3.92
CA GLN A 209 -13.97 5.58 -2.96
C GLN A 209 -14.27 4.07 -2.84
N PRO A 210 -14.97 3.60 -1.80
CA PRO A 210 -15.33 2.19 -1.68
C PRO A 210 -16.07 1.66 -2.93
N GLY A 211 -15.49 0.63 -3.55
CA GLY A 211 -16.04 -0.02 -4.76
C GLY A 211 -15.96 0.81 -6.04
N LYS A 212 -15.27 1.97 -6.03
CA LYS A 212 -15.28 2.91 -7.16
C LYS A 212 -13.91 3.56 -7.39
N LEU A 213 -13.53 3.61 -8.66
CA LEU A 213 -12.43 4.42 -9.19
C LEU A 213 -13.02 5.49 -10.10
N TYR A 214 -12.68 6.74 -9.84
CA TYR A 214 -12.99 7.89 -10.68
C TYR A 214 -11.67 8.36 -11.34
N VAL A 215 -11.60 8.39 -12.67
CA VAL A 215 -10.51 9.00 -13.46
C VAL A 215 -11.05 10.29 -14.08
N VAL A 216 -10.36 11.42 -13.90
CA VAL A 216 -10.77 12.73 -14.46
C VAL A 216 -10.03 12.95 -15.77
N GLY A 217 -10.76 13.16 -16.86
CA GLY A 217 -10.22 13.24 -18.23
C GLY A 217 -10.73 12.10 -19.09
N ASP A 218 -10.24 12.02 -20.32
CA ASP A 218 -10.51 10.91 -21.21
C ASP A 218 -10.30 9.57 -20.49
N VAL A 219 -11.42 8.88 -20.19
CA VAL A 219 -11.50 7.46 -20.53
C VAL A 219 -11.91 7.52 -21.99
N LEU A 220 -10.96 7.88 -22.85
CA LEU A 220 -11.03 7.56 -24.26
C LEU A 220 -11.47 6.07 -24.29
N ALA A 221 -12.75 5.84 -24.59
CA ALA A 221 -13.50 4.60 -24.28
C ALA A 221 -14.64 4.35 -25.27
N GLY A 222 -15.43 5.38 -25.54
CA GLY A 222 -16.08 5.61 -26.85
C GLY A 222 -16.51 7.11 -27.00
N ASP A 223 -16.38 7.78 -28.19
CA ASP A 223 -16.71 9.22 -28.53
C ASP A 223 -18.16 9.43 -29.08
N GLY A 224 -19.07 9.86 -28.19
CA GLY A 224 -20.47 10.20 -28.48
C GLY A 224 -21.50 9.10 -28.16
N ARG A 225 -21.04 7.88 -27.83
CA ARG A 225 -21.90 6.70 -27.55
C ARG A 225 -21.42 5.92 -26.32
N LYS A 226 -22.36 5.38 -25.51
CA LYS A 226 -22.06 4.58 -24.31
C LYS A 226 -21.53 3.19 -24.70
N LEU A 227 -20.35 2.84 -24.21
CA LEU A 227 -19.86 1.45 -24.12
C LEU A 227 -20.29 0.90 -22.75
N SER A 228 -21.08 -0.18 -22.72
CA SER A 228 -21.54 -0.82 -21.47
C SER A 228 -20.97 -2.22 -21.32
N LEU A 229 -20.46 -2.51 -20.12
CA LEU A 229 -20.13 -3.84 -19.63
C LEU A 229 -21.15 -4.20 -18.54
N THR A 230 -21.87 -5.31 -18.71
CA THR A 230 -22.97 -5.71 -17.81
C THR A 230 -22.85 -7.18 -17.44
N SER A 231 -23.13 -7.50 -16.18
CA SER A 231 -23.22 -8.86 -15.66
C SER A 231 -24.45 -8.94 -14.75
N ASP A 232 -25.34 -9.89 -15.03
CA ASP A 232 -26.44 -10.26 -14.12
C ASP A 232 -25.95 -11.16 -12.96
N ASN A 233 -24.65 -11.46 -12.95
CA ASN A 233 -23.91 -12.20 -11.91
C ASN A 233 -24.41 -13.63 -11.63
N ASN A 234 -25.08 -14.23 -12.60
CA ASN A 234 -25.59 -15.60 -12.58
C ASN A 234 -24.81 -16.55 -13.51
N SER A 235 -23.90 -16.01 -14.32
CA SER A 235 -22.96 -16.79 -15.12
C SER A 235 -22.01 -17.56 -14.21
N SER A 236 -21.73 -18.82 -14.54
CA SER A 236 -20.77 -19.65 -13.81
C SER A 236 -19.31 -19.29 -14.10
N LEU A 237 -19.06 -18.67 -15.25
CA LEU A 237 -17.75 -18.26 -15.74
C LEU A 237 -17.80 -16.77 -16.13
N ASN A 238 -16.68 -16.06 -16.04
CA ASN A 238 -16.61 -14.65 -16.41
C ASN A 238 -16.69 -14.44 -17.92
N SER A 239 -17.06 -13.23 -18.32
CA SER A 239 -17.09 -12.79 -19.73
C SER A 239 -16.24 -11.54 -19.88
N ARG A 240 -15.58 -11.41 -21.04
CA ARG A 240 -14.72 -10.26 -21.36
C ARG A 240 -14.93 -9.75 -22.78
N PHE A 241 -14.76 -8.44 -22.92
CA PHE A 241 -14.68 -7.73 -24.19
C PHE A 241 -13.23 -7.30 -24.43
N ASN A 242 -12.66 -7.77 -25.54
CA ASN A 242 -11.23 -7.63 -25.84
C ASN A 242 -11.01 -6.87 -27.16
N LEU A 243 -10.13 -5.87 -27.14
CA LEU A 243 -9.65 -5.14 -28.33
C LEU A 243 -8.14 -5.40 -28.48
N TRP A 244 -7.74 -6.18 -29.51
CA TRP A 244 -6.36 -6.71 -29.68
C TRP A 244 -5.94 -6.93 -31.16
N GLY A 245 -4.69 -7.32 -31.48
CA GLY A 245 -4.23 -7.62 -32.87
C GLY A 245 -2.73 -7.96 -33.05
N ASN A 246 -2.30 -8.43 -34.25
CA ASN A 246 -0.91 -8.83 -34.63
C ASN A 246 -0.55 -8.79 -36.17
N SER A 247 0.59 -9.36 -36.61
CA SER A 247 1.16 -9.20 -37.98
C SER A 247 0.44 -9.92 -39.12
N ASP A 248 -0.24 -11.02 -38.85
CA ASP A 248 -1.12 -11.67 -39.83
C ASP A 248 -2.56 -11.17 -39.68
N ARG A 249 -2.86 -10.67 -38.48
CA ARG A 249 -4.19 -10.29 -37.98
C ARG A 249 -4.20 -8.88 -37.39
N PRO A 250 -4.00 -7.83 -38.20
CA PRO A 250 -3.79 -6.45 -37.72
C PRO A 250 -4.82 -5.88 -36.72
N THR A 251 -6.10 -6.27 -36.77
CA THR A 251 -7.12 -5.79 -35.82
C THR A 251 -8.14 -6.89 -35.56
N VAL A 252 -8.37 -7.18 -34.28
CA VAL A 252 -9.31 -8.18 -33.78
C VAL A 252 -10.18 -7.58 -32.68
N ILE A 253 -11.48 -7.76 -32.84
CA ILE A 253 -12.48 -7.47 -31.82
C ILE A 253 -13.08 -8.82 -31.43
N GLU A 254 -12.92 -9.21 -30.16
CA GLU A 254 -13.17 -10.57 -29.66
C GLU A 254 -13.98 -10.59 -28.36
N LEU A 255 -14.81 -11.62 -28.25
CA LEU A 255 -15.54 -11.98 -27.04
C LEU A 255 -15.15 -13.41 -26.63
N ASP A 256 -14.87 -13.61 -25.34
CA ASP A 256 -14.46 -14.87 -24.72
C ASP A 256 -15.02 -15.03 -23.30
N ASP A 257 -14.78 -16.20 -22.73
CA ASP A 257 -15.01 -16.51 -21.33
C ASP A 257 -13.80 -17.26 -20.75
N ASP A 258 -13.92 -17.83 -19.55
CA ASP A 258 -12.82 -18.50 -18.85
C ASP A 258 -12.27 -19.77 -19.55
N GLN A 259 -12.92 -20.29 -20.60
CA GLN A 259 -12.52 -21.51 -21.32
C GLN A 259 -11.96 -21.28 -22.73
N GLY A 260 -12.21 -20.14 -23.35
CA GLY A 260 -11.62 -19.78 -24.64
C GLY A 260 -12.52 -18.89 -25.50
N TRP A 261 -12.00 -18.49 -26.66
CA TRP A 261 -12.69 -17.57 -27.58
C TRP A 261 -13.96 -18.18 -28.16
N GLN A 262 -15.02 -17.37 -28.24
CA GLN A 262 -16.31 -17.79 -28.80
C GLN A 262 -16.41 -17.39 -30.28
N PHE A 263 -16.10 -16.13 -30.57
CA PHE A 263 -16.12 -15.58 -31.92
C PHE A 263 -15.30 -14.29 -32.03
N TYR A 264 -14.92 -13.97 -33.27
CA TYR A 264 -14.25 -12.71 -33.58
C TYR A 264 -14.48 -12.25 -35.03
N SER A 265 -14.19 -10.97 -35.24
CA SER A 265 -14.03 -10.34 -36.55
C SER A 265 -12.56 -9.97 -36.75
N GLN A 266 -11.99 -10.27 -37.92
CA GLN A 266 -10.63 -9.83 -38.24
C GLN A 266 -10.46 -9.30 -39.66
N ARG A 267 -9.52 -8.36 -39.79
CA ARG A 267 -8.89 -7.94 -41.05
C ARG A 267 -7.57 -8.71 -41.24
N ASN A 268 -7.33 -9.33 -42.40
CA ASN A 268 -6.11 -10.09 -42.74
C ASN A 268 -4.99 -9.20 -43.32
N THR A 269 -3.79 -9.75 -43.51
CA THR A 269 -2.64 -9.09 -44.18
C THR A 269 -2.93 -8.59 -45.61
N ASP A 270 -3.89 -9.17 -46.32
CA ASP A 270 -4.30 -8.77 -47.68
C ASP A 270 -5.46 -7.77 -47.71
N GLY A 271 -6.03 -7.44 -46.55
CA GLY A 271 -7.17 -6.53 -46.40
C GLY A 271 -8.56 -7.18 -46.42
N SER A 272 -8.68 -8.49 -46.73
CA SER A 272 -9.95 -9.25 -46.68
C SER A 272 -10.49 -9.42 -45.25
N ILE A 273 -11.83 -9.54 -45.10
CA ILE A 273 -12.53 -9.72 -43.81
C ILE A 273 -13.02 -11.16 -43.64
N SER A 274 -12.82 -11.74 -42.45
CA SER A 274 -13.41 -13.04 -42.06
C SER A 274 -14.09 -12.98 -40.68
N PHE A 275 -15.26 -13.61 -40.56
CA PHE A 275 -15.99 -13.86 -39.31
C PHE A 275 -15.91 -15.36 -38.99
N ARG A 276 -15.39 -15.75 -37.82
CA ARG A 276 -15.15 -17.15 -37.41
C ARG A 276 -15.82 -17.44 -36.07
N VAL A 277 -16.37 -18.65 -35.96
CA VAL A 277 -17.04 -19.18 -34.76
C VAL A 277 -16.39 -20.52 -34.43
N ASN A 278 -16.11 -20.80 -33.15
CA ASN A 278 -15.53 -22.05 -32.67
C ASN A 278 -16.60 -23.02 -32.15
N GLY A 279 -17.49 -23.46 -33.03
CA GLY A 279 -18.60 -24.32 -32.64
C GLY A 279 -19.66 -24.46 -33.72
N GLN A 280 -20.75 -25.10 -33.36
CA GLN A 280 -21.88 -25.36 -34.24
C GLN A 280 -22.72 -24.09 -34.45
N MET A 281 -23.25 -23.91 -35.65
CA MET A 281 -24.27 -22.90 -35.93
C MET A 281 -25.61 -23.59 -36.13
N GLU A 282 -26.51 -23.43 -35.17
CA GLU A 282 -27.84 -24.03 -35.17
C GLU A 282 -28.90 -22.98 -35.51
N PRO A 283 -29.46 -23.01 -36.73
CA PRO A 283 -30.59 -22.17 -37.09
C PRO A 283 -31.91 -22.77 -36.58
N ASN A 284 -32.96 -21.95 -36.44
CA ASN A 284 -34.28 -22.36 -35.93
C ASN A 284 -35.12 -23.27 -36.86
N SER A 285 -34.72 -23.51 -38.12
CA SER A 285 -35.45 -24.36 -39.09
C SER A 285 -34.54 -24.88 -40.19
N TYR A 286 -34.69 -26.17 -40.51
CA TYR A 286 -34.07 -26.82 -41.67
C TYR A 286 -35.01 -27.00 -42.88
N SER A 287 -36.24 -26.45 -42.86
CA SER A 287 -37.23 -26.67 -43.95
C SER A 287 -36.75 -26.17 -45.31
N ASN A 288 -35.96 -25.11 -45.30
CA ASN A 288 -35.31 -24.58 -46.49
C ASN A 288 -34.16 -25.48 -46.95
N PHE A 289 -33.71 -26.49 -46.22
CA PHE A 289 -32.70 -27.46 -46.66
C PHE A 289 -33.36 -28.75 -47.14
N ASP A 290 -34.24 -29.36 -46.34
CA ASP A 290 -34.77 -30.71 -46.59
C ASP A 290 -35.70 -30.80 -47.81
N SER A 291 -36.31 -29.69 -48.18
CA SER A 291 -37.20 -29.60 -49.35
C SER A 291 -36.45 -29.50 -50.68
N ARG A 292 -35.12 -29.27 -50.68
CA ARG A 292 -34.34 -28.98 -51.90
C ARG A 292 -33.52 -30.14 -52.41
N TYR A 293 -33.17 -31.05 -51.52
CA TYR A 293 -32.19 -32.05 -51.83
C TYR A 293 -32.89 -33.38 -52.01
N VAL A 294 -32.73 -33.93 -53.22
CA VAL A 294 -32.95 -35.35 -53.44
C VAL A 294 -32.13 -36.09 -52.41
N GLN A 295 -32.86 -36.87 -51.63
CA GLN A 295 -32.33 -37.70 -50.59
C GLN A 295 -31.84 -39.02 -51.20
N ASP A 296 -32.45 -39.49 -52.31
CA ASP A 296 -32.08 -40.75 -52.99
C ASP A 296 -32.55 -40.88 -54.46
N ILE A 297 -31.89 -41.69 -55.31
CA ILE A 297 -32.28 -42.00 -56.71
C ILE A 297 -32.01 -43.48 -57.04
N ARG A 298 -32.94 -44.17 -57.74
CA ARG A 298 -32.75 -45.57 -58.18
C ARG A 298 -33.39 -45.95 -59.52
N LEU A 299 -32.69 -46.79 -60.30
CA LEU A 299 -33.35 -47.55 -61.38
C LEU A 299 -34.13 -48.71 -60.77
N GLY A 300 -35.39 -48.85 -61.16
CA GLY A 300 -36.15 -50.07 -60.92
C GLY A 300 -35.75 -51.18 -61.89
N SER A 301 -36.60 -52.18 -62.00
CA SER A 301 -36.29 -53.48 -62.62
C SER A 301 -36.09 -53.44 -64.16
N LEU A 302 -35.16 -54.26 -64.69
CA LEU A 302 -34.82 -54.39 -66.13
C LEU A 302 -35.91 -55.09 -66.94
N GLN A 303 -36.04 -54.71 -68.21
CA GLN A 303 -36.91 -55.28 -69.24
C GLN A 303 -36.11 -55.42 -70.57
N TYR A 304 -36.39 -56.41 -71.45
CA TYR A 304 -35.80 -56.59 -72.80
C TYR A 304 -36.88 -56.87 -73.88
N VAL A 305 -36.65 -56.46 -75.12
CA VAL A 305 -37.51 -56.72 -76.29
C VAL A 305 -36.75 -56.68 -77.64
N GLN A 306 -37.17 -57.46 -78.64
CA GLN A 306 -36.63 -57.45 -80.01
C GLN A 306 -37.21 -56.30 -80.87
N VAL A 307 -36.39 -55.69 -81.75
CA VAL A 307 -36.72 -54.53 -82.61
C VAL A 307 -36.77 -54.86 -84.11
N TRP A 308 -35.79 -55.58 -84.69
CA TRP A 308 -35.84 -55.94 -86.13
C TRP A 308 -36.92 -56.99 -86.39
N ASN A 309 -37.91 -56.62 -87.21
CA ASN A 309 -39.16 -57.37 -87.38
C ASN A 309 -39.85 -57.73 -86.04
N GLY A 310 -39.62 -56.95 -84.98
CA GLY A 310 -40.13 -57.16 -83.63
C GLY A 310 -40.98 -55.98 -83.13
N PRO A 311 -41.77 -56.14 -82.06
CA PRO A 311 -42.68 -55.09 -81.58
C PRO A 311 -41.95 -53.91 -80.90
N GLY A 312 -40.70 -54.10 -80.48
CA GLY A 312 -39.95 -53.10 -79.73
C GLY A 312 -40.60 -52.75 -78.38
N PHE A 313 -40.11 -51.68 -77.74
CA PHE A 313 -40.77 -51.08 -76.58
C PHE A 313 -41.62 -49.91 -77.07
N SER A 314 -42.92 -49.95 -76.79
CA SER A 314 -43.70 -48.72 -76.81
C SER A 314 -43.20 -47.81 -75.70
N ASP A 315 -43.21 -46.51 -75.94
CA ASP A 315 -42.83 -45.54 -74.92
C ASP A 315 -43.63 -45.76 -73.63
N THR A 316 -42.96 -45.64 -72.48
CA THR A 316 -43.57 -45.81 -71.16
C THR A 316 -42.87 -44.91 -70.17
N SER A 317 -43.64 -43.97 -69.63
CA SER A 317 -43.14 -42.91 -68.77
C SER A 317 -42.29 -43.43 -67.61
N GLY A 318 -41.14 -42.80 -67.41
CA GLY A 318 -40.17 -43.15 -66.38
C GLY A 318 -39.24 -44.29 -66.77
N TYR A 319 -39.56 -45.06 -67.82
CA TYR A 319 -38.72 -46.14 -68.31
C TYR A 319 -37.76 -45.65 -69.39
N VAL A 320 -36.48 -46.01 -69.25
CA VAL A 320 -35.43 -45.68 -70.21
C VAL A 320 -34.89 -46.93 -70.84
N ILE A 321 -34.70 -46.93 -72.16
CA ILE A 321 -34.00 -48.00 -72.83
C ILE A 321 -32.56 -48.00 -72.33
N THR A 322 -32.18 -49.05 -71.64
CA THR A 322 -30.87 -49.24 -71.04
C THR A 322 -29.94 -50.06 -71.94
N GLY A 323 -30.35 -50.43 -73.17
CA GLY A 323 -29.44 -51.04 -74.14
C GLY A 323 -30.07 -51.30 -75.50
N ILE A 324 -29.32 -51.14 -76.58
CA ILE A 324 -29.71 -51.49 -77.97
C ILE A 324 -28.65 -52.42 -78.57
N THR A 325 -29.08 -53.31 -79.45
CA THR A 325 -28.20 -54.26 -80.14
C THR A 325 -28.46 -54.24 -81.64
N ASN A 326 -27.42 -54.08 -82.47
CA ASN A 326 -27.36 -54.51 -83.88
C ASN A 326 -26.13 -55.42 -83.97
N GLY A 327 -26.36 -56.70 -84.18
CA GLY A 327 -25.31 -57.69 -84.28
C GLY A 327 -24.69 -57.78 -85.67
N ASN A 328 -25.44 -57.47 -86.73
CA ASN A 328 -24.99 -57.74 -88.11
C ASN A 328 -24.32 -56.53 -88.78
N SER A 329 -24.27 -55.38 -88.09
CA SER A 329 -23.63 -54.15 -88.56
C SER A 329 -24.19 -53.61 -89.87
N ASP A 330 -25.40 -54.05 -90.21
CA ASP A 330 -26.14 -53.51 -91.34
C ASP A 330 -26.78 -52.17 -90.95
N GLU A 331 -27.62 -51.70 -91.86
CA GLU A 331 -28.25 -50.41 -91.71
C GLU A 331 -29.41 -50.40 -90.67
N LEU A 332 -29.73 -51.49 -89.95
CA LEU A 332 -30.94 -51.68 -89.12
C LEU A 332 -30.65 -52.08 -87.64
N VAL A 333 -31.63 -52.04 -86.71
CA VAL A 333 -31.45 -52.33 -85.25
C VAL A 333 -32.19 -53.61 -84.80
N ASP A 334 -31.55 -54.51 -84.03
CA ASP A 334 -32.08 -55.84 -83.65
C ASP A 334 -32.87 -55.92 -82.32
N GLY A 335 -32.48 -55.21 -81.25
CA GLY A 335 -33.06 -55.43 -79.90
C GLY A 335 -32.83 -54.30 -78.89
N ALA A 336 -33.60 -54.27 -77.81
CA ALA A 336 -33.65 -53.19 -76.82
C ALA A 336 -33.91 -53.65 -75.37
N HIS A 337 -33.32 -53.01 -74.36
CA HIS A 337 -33.56 -53.23 -72.91
C HIS A 337 -34.09 -51.96 -72.25
N ARG A 338 -34.84 -51.96 -71.14
CA ARG A 338 -35.22 -50.75 -70.36
C ARG A 338 -35.44 -50.93 -68.86
N ARG A 339 -35.48 -49.85 -68.06
CA ARG A 339 -35.78 -49.79 -66.59
C ARG A 339 -36.52 -48.51 -66.21
N PRO A 340 -37.39 -48.47 -65.18
CA PRO A 340 -37.90 -47.21 -64.66
C PRO A 340 -36.85 -46.52 -63.80
N ILE A 341 -36.91 -45.20 -63.68
CA ILE A 341 -36.07 -44.45 -62.75
C ILE A 341 -36.96 -43.93 -61.60
N GLN A 342 -36.43 -43.82 -60.39
CA GLN A 342 -37.08 -43.34 -59.17
C GLN A 342 -36.21 -42.34 -58.40
N LYS A 343 -36.80 -41.44 -57.60
CA LYS A 343 -36.11 -40.51 -56.69
C LYS A 343 -36.85 -40.31 -55.36
N LEU A 344 -36.13 -40.09 -54.26
CA LEU A 344 -36.58 -39.78 -52.90
C LEU A 344 -36.34 -38.29 -52.63
N ILE A 345 -37.38 -37.56 -52.30
CA ILE A 345 -37.33 -36.16 -51.84
C ILE A 345 -38.40 -36.04 -50.78
N GLY A 346 -38.17 -35.28 -49.71
CA GLY A 346 -39.18 -35.08 -48.67
C GLY A 346 -39.70 -36.40 -48.08
N ASN A 347 -38.85 -37.43 -48.07
CA ASN A 347 -39.10 -38.76 -47.54
C ASN A 347 -40.05 -39.67 -48.36
N GLN A 348 -40.27 -39.38 -49.64
CA GLN A 348 -41.16 -40.17 -50.50
C GLN A 348 -40.51 -40.56 -51.83
N TRP A 349 -40.64 -41.84 -52.23
CA TRP A 349 -40.13 -42.34 -53.50
C TRP A 349 -41.12 -42.08 -54.63
N TYR A 350 -40.58 -41.59 -55.74
CA TYR A 350 -41.33 -41.28 -56.93
C TYR A 350 -40.69 -41.97 -58.10
N ASN A 351 -41.43 -42.79 -58.85
CA ASN A 351 -41.07 -43.01 -60.26
C ASN A 351 -40.92 -41.63 -60.89
N VAL A 352 -39.76 -41.34 -61.46
CA VAL A 352 -39.69 -40.19 -62.35
C VAL A 352 -40.58 -40.50 -63.53
N VAL A 353 -41.16 -39.45 -64.08
CA VAL A 353 -42.04 -39.51 -65.22
C VAL A 353 -41.27 -38.96 -66.41
N SER A 354 -41.33 -39.68 -67.53
CA SER A 354 -41.03 -39.12 -68.85
C SER A 354 -42.26 -38.33 -69.29
N ILE A 355 -42.06 -37.12 -69.81
CA ILE A 355 -43.10 -36.17 -70.23
C ILE A 355 -43.16 -36.05 -71.74
#